data_AF-D4CEJ5-F1
#
_entry.id   AF-D4CEJ5-F1
#
_cell.length_a   1.000
_cell.length_b   1.000
_cell.length_c   1.000
_cell.angle_alpha   90.00
_cell.angle_beta   90.00
_cell.angle_gamma   90.00
#
_symmetry.space_group_name_H-M   'P 1'
#
loop_
_entity.id
_entity.type
_entity.pdbx_description
1 polymer ?
#
loop_
_entity_poly.entity_id
_entity_poly.type
_entity_poly.pdbx_seq_one_letter_code
_entity_poly.pdbx_strand_id
1 'polypeptide(L)'
;MENEAFLKELLDAVTVSGAISLGSQAVKREMEGCADEVITDILDDTIAVLNPQAEKRILVTAHLDEIGLVITTADENGYLYAIDRGGVIPQTYPGHRVQIHTEKGIVKGVVNGARELCRKEKLEVTDLAIDIGAGSKKEALELVRPGDTVTFDAGFEKLSGGRFAGRALDDRLGVFIIMEAFKRAKAAGAKNGLYCVATAGEETTKNGAYFTAGRVKPDLAIVVDVTYCTDYPFGYTEKDAGAVRLGAGPVLCHSPIVPESLNRRAQEDEYGGCRCKGERRQCSAGVLRTEHYPGRKESGCLKGEGLHRQEDYSGNPSGGSARRDRH
;
A
#
# COMPACT_ATOMS: atom_id res chain seq x y z
N MET A 1 3.76 -11.39 -13.43
CA MET A 1 3.20 -11.48 -12.08
C MET A 1 2.27 -12.68 -12.06
N GLU A 2 2.33 -13.54 -11.04
CA GLU A 2 1.31 -14.58 -10.87
C GLU A 2 -0.02 -13.90 -10.50
N ASN A 3 -1.13 -14.35 -11.09
CA ASN A 3 -2.48 -13.85 -10.85
C ASN A 3 -2.71 -12.32 -11.06
N GLU A 4 -2.13 -11.76 -12.13
CA GLU A 4 -2.33 -10.35 -12.52
C GLU A 4 -3.81 -9.99 -12.75
N ALA A 5 -4.63 -10.95 -13.18
CA ALA A 5 -6.06 -10.75 -13.41
C ALA A 5 -6.80 -10.37 -12.12
N PHE A 6 -6.54 -11.08 -11.02
CA PHE A 6 -7.14 -10.78 -9.72
C PHE A 6 -6.65 -9.44 -9.16
N LEU A 7 -5.35 -9.13 -9.26
CA LEU A 7 -4.84 -7.82 -8.85
C LEU A 7 -5.51 -6.69 -9.64
N LYS A 8 -5.62 -6.85 -10.96
CA LYS A 8 -6.27 -5.85 -11.81
C LYS A 8 -7.75 -5.68 -11.45
N GLU A 9 -8.46 -6.78 -11.19
CA GLU A 9 -9.86 -6.73 -10.74
C GLU A 9 -10.01 -5.96 -9.41
N LEU A 10 -9.11 -6.20 -8.44
CA LEU A 10 -9.09 -5.44 -7.19
C LEU A 10 -8.83 -3.96 -7.45
N LEU A 11 -7.81 -3.60 -8.22
CA LEU A 11 -7.43 -2.20 -8.48
C LEU A 11 -8.46 -1.44 -9.33
N ASP A 12 -9.18 -2.14 -10.21
CA ASP A 12 -10.26 -1.55 -11.00
C ASP A 12 -11.56 -1.37 -10.21
N ALA A 13 -11.77 -2.17 -9.16
CA ALA A 13 -12.93 -2.04 -8.29
C ALA A 13 -13.02 -0.64 -7.67
N VAL A 14 -14.22 -0.31 -7.22
CA VAL A 14 -14.51 0.93 -6.49
C VAL A 14 -14.69 0.55 -5.04
N THR A 15 -13.85 1.10 -4.16
CA THR A 15 -13.92 0.77 -2.74
C THR A 15 -13.71 1.98 -1.84
N VAL A 16 -14.17 3.17 -2.25
CA VAL A 16 -14.10 4.36 -1.39
C VAL A 16 -14.74 4.02 -0.03
N SER A 17 -14.11 4.38 1.09
CA SER A 17 -14.55 3.93 2.43
C SER A 17 -16.05 4.15 2.65
N GLY A 18 -16.75 3.06 2.98
CA GLY A 18 -18.21 3.01 3.09
C GLY A 18 -18.95 2.51 1.85
N ALA A 19 -18.25 2.25 0.75
CA ALA A 19 -18.80 1.72 -0.50
C ALA A 19 -17.83 0.70 -1.13
N ILE A 20 -17.59 -0.43 -0.44
CA ILE A 20 -16.56 -1.41 -0.83
C ILE A 20 -17.09 -2.71 -1.45
N SER A 21 -18.41 -2.85 -1.57
CA SER A 21 -19.05 -4.13 -1.88
C SER A 21 -18.56 -4.76 -3.19
N LEU A 22 -18.15 -3.95 -4.19
CA LEU A 22 -17.58 -4.47 -5.44
C LEU A 22 -16.23 -5.17 -5.22
N GLY A 23 -15.35 -4.58 -4.42
CA GLY A 23 -14.09 -5.21 -4.03
C GLY A 23 -14.32 -6.44 -3.15
N SER A 24 -15.27 -6.38 -2.23
CA SER A 24 -15.65 -7.51 -1.37
C SER A 24 -16.10 -8.70 -2.20
N GLN A 25 -16.95 -8.47 -3.20
CA GLN A 25 -17.40 -9.51 -4.12
C GLN A 25 -16.26 -10.09 -4.96
N ALA A 26 -15.28 -9.29 -5.37
CA ALA A 26 -14.09 -9.78 -6.09
C ALA A 26 -13.26 -10.72 -5.21
N VAL A 27 -12.98 -10.31 -3.96
CA VAL A 27 -12.28 -11.17 -2.98
C VAL A 27 -13.08 -12.45 -2.73
N LYS A 28 -14.39 -12.34 -2.53
CA LYS A 28 -15.26 -13.50 -2.29
C LYS A 28 -15.18 -14.52 -3.43
N ARG A 29 -15.38 -14.07 -4.68
CA ARG A 29 -15.29 -14.95 -5.86
C ARG A 29 -13.94 -15.65 -5.97
N GLU A 30 -12.86 -14.93 -5.71
CA GLU A 30 -11.51 -15.49 -5.80
C GLU A 30 -11.26 -16.56 -4.74
N MET A 31 -11.82 -16.40 -3.54
CA MET A 31 -11.55 -17.26 -2.40
C MET A 31 -12.53 -18.43 -2.26
N GLU A 32 -13.76 -18.34 -2.80
CA GLU A 32 -14.78 -19.41 -2.72
C GLU A 32 -14.29 -20.77 -3.24
N GLY A 33 -13.41 -20.78 -4.24
CA GLY A 33 -12.86 -22.02 -4.81
C GLY A 33 -11.74 -22.67 -3.99
N CYS A 34 -11.19 -21.97 -3.00
CA CYS A 34 -10.00 -22.44 -2.28
C CYS A 34 -10.07 -22.31 -0.75
N ALA A 35 -10.93 -21.47 -0.18
CA ALA A 35 -11.15 -21.39 1.25
C ALA A 35 -12.10 -22.49 1.74
N ASP A 36 -12.00 -22.86 3.01
CA ASP A 36 -12.94 -23.80 3.62
C ASP A 36 -14.27 -23.09 3.95
N GLU A 37 -14.21 -21.78 4.21
CA GLU A 37 -15.34 -20.88 4.41
C GLU A 37 -14.98 -19.48 3.91
N VAL A 38 -15.95 -18.76 3.32
CA VAL A 38 -15.84 -17.33 3.01
C VAL A 38 -17.00 -16.59 3.66
N ILE A 39 -16.68 -15.61 4.49
CA ILE A 39 -17.65 -14.82 5.25
C ILE A 39 -17.58 -13.38 4.76
N THR A 40 -18.73 -12.76 4.52
CA THR A 40 -18.85 -11.31 4.35
C THR A 40 -19.79 -10.77 5.41
N ASP A 41 -19.40 -9.73 6.13
CA ASP A 41 -20.25 -9.14 7.16
C ASP A 41 -20.94 -7.85 6.73
N ILE A 42 -21.64 -7.19 7.65
CA ILE A 42 -22.47 -6.02 7.36
C ILE A 42 -21.66 -4.77 7.00
N LEU A 43 -20.35 -4.75 7.31
CA LEU A 43 -19.44 -3.69 6.89
C LEU A 43 -18.73 -4.04 5.57
N ASP A 44 -19.10 -5.15 4.94
CA ASP A 44 -18.44 -5.76 3.78
C ASP A 44 -17.01 -6.27 4.05
N ASP A 45 -16.61 -6.44 5.33
CA ASP A 45 -15.38 -7.16 5.67
C ASP A 45 -15.47 -8.57 5.08
N THR A 46 -14.47 -8.98 4.31
CA THR A 46 -14.47 -10.28 3.63
C THR A 46 -13.36 -11.17 4.16
N ILE A 47 -13.73 -12.30 4.75
CA ILE A 47 -12.88 -13.23 5.48
C ILE A 47 -12.79 -14.55 4.71
N ALA A 48 -11.60 -14.91 4.25
CA ALA A 48 -11.29 -16.26 3.78
C ALA A 48 -10.73 -17.10 4.95
N VAL A 49 -11.34 -18.25 5.21
CA VAL A 49 -11.01 -19.10 6.36
C VAL A 49 -10.44 -20.44 5.91
N LEU A 50 -9.34 -20.84 6.54
CA LEU A 50 -8.74 -22.17 6.45
C LEU A 50 -8.72 -22.79 7.84
N ASN A 51 -9.10 -24.07 7.96
CA ASN A 51 -9.13 -24.81 9.23
C ASN A 51 -9.90 -24.08 10.35
N PRO A 52 -11.21 -23.79 10.19
CA PRO A 52 -11.99 -23.00 11.17
C PRO A 52 -12.06 -23.62 12.58
N GLN A 53 -11.77 -24.92 12.70
CA GLN A 53 -11.80 -25.67 13.97
C GLN A 53 -10.42 -25.80 14.63
N ALA A 54 -9.37 -25.22 14.06
CA ALA A 54 -8.04 -25.27 14.66
C ALA A 54 -8.00 -24.50 15.98
N GLU A 55 -7.22 -25.01 16.93
CA GLU A 55 -7.04 -24.38 18.25
C GLU A 55 -6.35 -23.02 18.13
N LYS A 56 -5.29 -22.94 17.31
CA LYS A 56 -4.54 -21.71 17.08
C LYS A 56 -5.06 -20.95 15.88
N ARG A 57 -5.40 -19.67 16.10
CA ARG A 57 -5.98 -18.78 15.10
C ARG A 57 -5.04 -17.65 14.76
N ILE A 58 -4.72 -17.53 13.49
CA ILE A 58 -3.89 -16.47 12.93
C ILE A 58 -4.80 -15.58 12.07
N LEU A 59 -4.93 -14.32 12.48
CA LEU A 59 -5.58 -13.28 11.70
C LEU A 59 -4.53 -12.62 10.80
N VAL A 60 -4.80 -12.54 9.50
CA VAL A 60 -3.97 -11.80 8.55
C VAL A 60 -4.86 -10.79 7.84
N THR A 61 -4.57 -9.51 7.98
CA THR A 61 -5.49 -8.45 7.55
C THR A 61 -4.78 -7.45 6.66
N ALA A 62 -5.55 -6.90 5.72
CA ALA A 62 -5.21 -5.80 4.82
C ALA A 62 -6.50 -5.04 4.54
N HIS A 63 -6.45 -3.74 4.24
CA HIS A 63 -7.68 -2.98 4.01
C HIS A 63 -8.06 -2.90 2.54
N LEU A 64 -9.35 -3.08 2.30
CA LEU A 64 -9.92 -3.06 0.97
C LEU A 64 -10.35 -1.66 0.57
N ASP A 65 -10.70 -0.82 1.54
CA ASP A 65 -11.15 0.54 1.24
C ASP A 65 -10.03 1.43 0.73
N GLU A 66 -10.41 2.40 -0.10
CA GLU A 66 -9.54 3.47 -0.59
C GLU A 66 -10.07 4.84 -0.15
N ILE A 67 -9.19 5.84 -0.15
CA ILE A 67 -9.59 7.25 -0.06
C ILE A 67 -10.35 7.71 -1.32
N GLY A 68 -11.19 8.73 -1.17
CA GLY A 68 -11.92 9.32 -2.30
C GLY A 68 -12.70 10.56 -1.89
N LEU A 69 -13.58 11.03 -2.78
CA LEU A 69 -14.55 12.08 -2.45
C LEU A 69 -15.97 11.52 -2.41
N VAL A 70 -16.88 12.25 -1.77
CA VAL A 70 -18.31 11.93 -1.74
C VAL A 70 -19.09 13.15 -2.19
N ILE A 71 -19.94 12.99 -3.20
CA ILE A 71 -20.76 14.07 -3.75
C ILE A 71 -21.72 14.59 -2.68
N THR A 72 -21.80 15.91 -2.55
CA THR A 72 -22.73 16.57 -1.63
C THR A 72 -23.87 17.28 -2.36
N THR A 73 -23.58 18.00 -3.45
CA THR A 73 -24.57 18.77 -4.20
C THR A 73 -24.06 19.13 -5.60
N ALA A 74 -24.96 19.68 -6.42
CA ALA A 74 -24.62 20.45 -7.61
C ALA A 74 -25.02 21.93 -7.45
N ASP A 75 -24.35 22.84 -8.16
CA ASP A 75 -24.78 24.23 -8.34
C ASP A 75 -25.77 24.39 -9.50
N GLU A 76 -26.29 25.61 -9.68
CA GLU A 76 -27.26 25.95 -10.74
C GLU A 76 -26.70 25.75 -12.15
N ASN A 77 -25.37 25.74 -12.32
CA ASN A 77 -24.72 25.53 -13.61
C ASN A 77 -24.40 24.05 -13.88
N GLY A 78 -24.64 23.15 -12.92
CA GLY A 78 -24.40 21.72 -13.06
C GLY A 78 -23.03 21.24 -12.55
N TYR A 79 -22.21 22.09 -11.95
CA TYR A 79 -20.97 21.67 -11.31
C TYR A 79 -21.27 20.91 -10.02
N LEU A 80 -20.60 19.77 -9.83
CA LEU A 80 -20.71 18.97 -8.62
C LEU A 80 -19.68 19.41 -7.58
N TYR A 81 -20.07 19.30 -6.32
CA TYR A 81 -19.24 19.55 -5.14
C TYR A 81 -19.21 18.31 -4.26
N ALA A 82 -18.14 18.18 -3.49
CA ALA A 82 -17.87 16.99 -2.68
C ALA A 82 -17.24 17.33 -1.33
N ILE A 83 -17.13 16.31 -0.49
CA ILE A 83 -16.31 16.27 0.73
C ILE A 83 -15.33 15.12 0.65
N ASP A 84 -14.29 15.18 1.47
CA ASP A 84 -13.31 14.11 1.61
C ASP A 84 -13.91 12.84 2.26
N ARG A 85 -13.36 11.71 1.85
CA ARG A 85 -13.49 10.43 2.53
C ARG A 85 -12.10 9.83 2.69
N GLY A 86 -11.58 9.87 3.92
CA GLY A 86 -10.21 9.49 4.23
C GLY A 86 -9.21 10.61 3.96
N GLY A 87 -7.91 10.31 4.06
CA GLY A 87 -6.81 11.28 4.00
C GLY A 87 -6.49 11.82 2.60
N VAL A 88 -7.47 12.34 1.87
CA VAL A 88 -7.23 12.90 0.52
C VAL A 88 -6.37 14.17 0.58
N ILE A 89 -5.60 14.38 -0.49
CA ILE A 89 -4.80 15.59 -0.70
C ILE A 89 -5.50 16.42 -1.79
N PRO A 90 -6.28 17.46 -1.46
CA PRO A 90 -7.06 18.22 -2.45
C PRO A 90 -6.22 18.78 -3.61
N GLN A 91 -4.94 19.08 -3.35
CA GLN A 91 -3.99 19.63 -4.31
C GLN A 91 -3.68 18.70 -5.49
N THR A 92 -3.97 17.40 -5.38
CA THR A 92 -3.76 16.44 -6.47
C THR A 92 -4.92 16.39 -7.46
N TYR A 93 -6.07 16.98 -7.13
CA TYR A 93 -7.28 16.90 -7.96
C TYR A 93 -7.35 17.89 -9.13
N PRO A 94 -6.98 19.18 -9.00
CA PRO A 94 -7.14 20.16 -10.08
C PRO A 94 -6.57 19.69 -11.42
N GLY A 95 -7.39 19.74 -12.48
CA GLY A 95 -7.01 19.32 -13.83
C GLY A 95 -7.02 17.82 -14.08
N HIS A 96 -7.31 16.98 -13.09
CA HIS A 96 -7.40 15.53 -13.27
C HIS A 96 -8.80 15.09 -13.68
N ARG A 97 -8.83 14.00 -14.45
CA ARG A 97 -10.06 13.23 -14.69
C ARG A 97 -10.44 12.46 -13.45
N VAL A 98 -11.74 12.44 -13.18
CA VAL A 98 -12.35 11.67 -12.12
C VAL A 98 -13.47 10.82 -12.68
N GLN A 99 -13.90 9.86 -11.90
CA GLN A 99 -15.04 9.02 -12.19
C GLN A 99 -15.93 8.96 -10.95
N ILE A 100 -17.22 9.19 -11.17
CA ILE A 100 -18.26 9.16 -10.16
C ILE A 100 -18.99 7.83 -10.27
N HIS A 101 -19.14 7.16 -9.14
CA HIS A 101 -19.69 5.82 -9.04
C HIS A 101 -21.13 5.90 -8.59
N THR A 102 -22.03 5.63 -9.52
CA THR A 102 -23.48 5.75 -9.31
C THR A 102 -24.12 4.37 -9.42
N GLU A 103 -25.36 4.23 -8.92
CA GLU A 103 -26.16 3.02 -9.12
C GLU A 103 -26.38 2.66 -10.60
N LYS A 104 -26.33 3.66 -11.50
CA LYS A 104 -26.54 3.49 -12.95
C LYS A 104 -25.23 3.19 -13.71
N GLY A 105 -24.11 3.12 -13.00
CA GLY A 105 -22.78 2.97 -13.57
C GLY A 105 -21.90 4.21 -13.40
N ILE A 106 -20.78 4.23 -14.13
CA ILE A 106 -19.76 5.27 -13.98
C ILE A 106 -20.12 6.50 -14.80
N VAL A 107 -20.13 7.68 -14.16
CA VAL A 107 -20.17 8.99 -14.82
C VAL A 107 -18.75 9.57 -14.82
N LYS A 108 -18.25 9.99 -15.99
CA LYS A 108 -16.92 10.61 -16.09
C LYS A 108 -17.01 12.10 -15.80
N GLY A 109 -15.99 12.64 -15.16
CA GLY A 109 -15.88 14.06 -14.88
C GLY A 109 -14.44 14.56 -14.90
N VAL A 110 -14.29 15.87 -14.80
CA VAL A 110 -12.99 16.55 -14.71
C VAL A 110 -13.04 17.56 -13.59
N VAL A 111 -12.02 17.60 -12.74
CA VAL A 111 -11.91 18.64 -11.72
C VAL A 111 -11.38 19.91 -12.35
N ASN A 112 -12.05 21.03 -12.09
CA ASN A 112 -11.63 22.33 -12.57
C ASN A 112 -10.16 22.61 -12.19
N GLY A 113 -9.33 22.93 -13.19
CA GLY A 113 -7.90 23.20 -13.05
C GLY A 113 -7.53 24.68 -13.02
N ALA A 114 -8.45 25.57 -12.61
CA ALA A 114 -8.23 27.01 -12.63
C ALA A 114 -6.96 27.42 -11.89
N ARG A 115 -6.19 28.35 -12.48
CA ARG A 115 -4.92 28.83 -11.91
C ARG A 115 -5.07 29.41 -10.50
N GLU A 116 -6.21 30.05 -10.22
CA GLU A 116 -6.60 30.56 -8.91
C GLU A 116 -6.64 29.43 -7.87
N LEU A 117 -7.27 28.30 -8.22
CA LEU A 117 -7.41 27.13 -7.36
C LEU A 117 -6.04 26.54 -7.02
N CYS A 118 -5.18 26.38 -8.02
CA CYS A 118 -3.82 25.83 -7.84
C CYS A 118 -2.87 26.76 -7.06
N ARG A 119 -3.22 28.04 -6.90
CA ARG A 119 -2.43 29.03 -6.14
C ARG A 119 -2.96 29.26 -4.73
N LYS A 120 -4.12 28.70 -4.41
CA LYS A 120 -4.72 28.85 -3.09
C LYS A 120 -3.78 28.20 -2.06
N GLU A 121 -3.36 28.99 -1.06
CA GLU A 121 -2.42 28.54 -0.03
C GLU A 121 -2.97 27.33 0.75
N LYS A 122 -4.28 27.34 1.02
CA LYS A 122 -5.00 26.25 1.66
C LYS A 122 -6.19 25.84 0.78
N LEU A 123 -5.98 24.80 -0.02
CA LEU A 123 -6.99 24.19 -0.86
C LEU A 123 -7.72 23.09 -0.08
N GLU A 124 -9.04 23.20 0.01
CA GLU A 124 -9.92 22.21 0.65
C GLU A 124 -10.74 21.48 -0.43
N VAL A 125 -11.28 20.30 -0.12
CA VAL A 125 -12.13 19.56 -1.07
C VAL A 125 -13.36 20.37 -1.50
N THR A 126 -13.92 21.17 -0.60
CA THR A 126 -15.08 22.02 -0.88
C THR A 126 -14.80 23.15 -1.88
N ASP A 127 -13.54 23.44 -2.18
CA ASP A 127 -13.14 24.35 -3.25
C ASP A 127 -13.17 23.70 -4.63
N LEU A 128 -13.17 22.36 -4.69
CA LEU A 128 -13.14 21.62 -5.94
C LEU A 128 -14.52 21.67 -6.59
N ALA A 129 -14.55 22.01 -7.88
CA ALA A 129 -15.71 21.87 -8.74
C ALA A 129 -15.45 20.76 -9.75
N ILE A 130 -16.34 19.77 -9.80
CA ILE A 130 -16.28 18.66 -10.75
C ILE A 130 -17.27 18.93 -11.87
N ASP A 131 -16.77 18.95 -13.09
CA ASP A 131 -17.57 19.11 -14.31
C ASP A 131 -17.87 17.73 -14.91
N ILE A 132 -19.15 17.45 -15.14
CA ILE A 132 -19.64 16.25 -15.83
C ILE A 132 -20.35 16.58 -17.15
N GLY A 133 -20.27 17.83 -17.61
CA GLY A 133 -20.91 18.34 -18.82
C GLY A 133 -22.40 18.67 -18.67
N ALA A 134 -22.95 18.67 -17.45
CA ALA A 134 -24.33 19.06 -17.18
C ALA A 134 -24.47 20.59 -17.25
N GLY A 135 -25.58 21.08 -17.81
CA GLY A 135 -25.87 22.51 -17.93
C GLY A 135 -26.76 23.07 -16.81
N SER A 136 -27.19 22.23 -15.86
CA SER A 136 -27.99 22.67 -14.73
C SER A 136 -27.86 21.74 -13.53
N LYS A 137 -28.22 22.26 -12.35
CA LYS A 137 -28.36 21.46 -11.11
C LYS A 137 -29.21 20.21 -11.32
N LYS A 138 -30.35 20.37 -11.99
CA LYS A 138 -31.31 19.29 -12.21
C LYS A 138 -30.70 18.18 -13.06
N GLU A 139 -30.09 18.54 -14.18
CA GLU A 139 -29.43 17.58 -15.09
C GLU A 139 -28.30 16.84 -14.38
N ALA A 140 -27.47 17.56 -13.62
CA ALA A 140 -26.39 16.95 -12.84
C ALA A 140 -26.92 15.93 -11.84
N LEU A 141 -28.01 16.26 -11.13
CA LEU A 141 -28.62 15.40 -10.12
C LEU A 141 -29.47 14.24 -10.68
N GLU A 142 -29.77 14.24 -11.98
CA GLU A 142 -30.37 13.08 -12.67
C GLU A 142 -29.31 12.00 -12.98
N LEU A 143 -28.06 12.43 -13.17
CA LEU A 143 -26.90 11.59 -13.46
C LEU A 143 -26.21 11.09 -12.19
N VAL A 144 -26.08 11.95 -11.18
CA VAL A 144 -25.31 11.72 -9.95
C VAL A 144 -26.16 12.10 -8.73
N ARG A 145 -26.00 11.42 -7.59
CA ARG A 145 -26.71 11.71 -6.35
C ARG A 145 -25.75 12.10 -5.22
N PRO A 146 -26.21 12.91 -4.25
CA PRO A 146 -25.48 13.07 -3.00
C PRO A 146 -25.23 11.70 -2.35
N GLY A 147 -23.99 11.45 -1.94
CA GLY A 147 -23.55 10.15 -1.44
C GLY A 147 -22.77 9.31 -2.45
N ASP A 148 -22.90 9.58 -3.77
CA ASP A 148 -22.10 8.90 -4.78
C ASP A 148 -20.61 9.21 -4.56
N THR A 149 -19.76 8.20 -4.76
CA THR A 149 -18.33 8.32 -4.48
C THR A 149 -17.56 8.72 -5.74
N VAL A 150 -16.43 9.39 -5.55
CA VAL A 150 -15.57 9.88 -6.63
C VAL A 150 -14.16 9.36 -6.42
N THR A 151 -13.58 8.82 -7.48
CA THR A 151 -12.17 8.44 -7.53
C THR A 151 -11.47 9.10 -8.70
N PHE A 152 -10.15 9.13 -8.70
CA PHE A 152 -9.39 9.40 -9.92
C PHE A 152 -9.76 8.41 -11.01
N ASP A 153 -9.81 8.89 -12.25
CA ASP A 153 -9.94 8.07 -13.44
C ASP A 153 -8.55 7.55 -13.85
N ALA A 154 -7.98 6.73 -12.96
CA ALA A 154 -6.66 6.13 -13.10
C ALA A 154 -6.76 4.62 -12.84
N GLY A 155 -6.16 3.84 -13.73
CA GLY A 155 -6.13 2.38 -13.69
C GLY A 155 -4.73 1.82 -13.46
N PHE A 156 -4.61 0.50 -13.53
CA PHE A 156 -3.33 -0.22 -13.48
C PHE A 156 -2.52 -0.01 -14.76
N GLU A 157 -1.28 0.46 -14.61
CA GLU A 157 -0.37 0.77 -15.71
C GLU A 157 1.01 0.16 -15.49
N LYS A 158 1.52 -0.57 -16.47
CA LYS A 158 2.89 -1.12 -16.42
C LYS A 158 3.90 -0.03 -16.73
N LEU A 159 4.94 0.04 -15.91
CA LEU A 159 6.07 0.96 -16.05
C LEU A 159 7.34 0.19 -16.43
N SER A 160 8.40 0.93 -16.73
CA SER A 160 9.72 0.37 -16.99
C SER A 160 10.26 -0.42 -15.78
N GLY A 161 11.10 -1.43 -16.05
CA GLY A 161 11.79 -2.17 -15.00
C GLY A 161 10.90 -3.13 -14.20
N GLY A 162 9.78 -3.58 -14.78
CA GLY A 162 8.85 -4.51 -14.13
C GLY A 162 8.02 -3.87 -13.01
N ARG A 163 7.99 -2.53 -12.95
CA ARG A 163 7.19 -1.76 -12.00
C ARG A 163 5.81 -1.47 -12.59
N PHE A 164 4.89 -1.02 -11.76
CA PHE A 164 3.57 -0.57 -12.18
C PHE A 164 3.10 0.59 -11.31
N ALA A 165 2.15 1.36 -11.82
CA ALA A 165 1.40 2.36 -11.07
C ALA A 165 -0.08 1.99 -11.10
N GLY A 166 -0.82 2.43 -10.09
CA GLY A 166 -2.26 2.22 -10.01
C GLY A 166 -2.87 3.05 -8.91
N ARG A 167 -4.18 3.24 -8.98
CA ARG A 167 -4.98 3.77 -7.89
C ARG A 167 -5.20 2.69 -6.83
N ALA A 168 -5.33 3.09 -5.57
CA ALA A 168 -5.66 2.20 -4.46
C ALA A 168 -4.67 1.02 -4.30
N LEU A 169 -3.37 1.25 -4.59
CA LEU A 169 -2.33 0.30 -4.17
C LEU A 169 -2.35 0.15 -2.65
N ASP A 170 -2.52 1.29 -1.98
CA ASP A 170 -2.96 1.42 -0.60
C ASP A 170 -4.48 1.11 -0.51
N ASP A 171 -4.91 -0.01 0.07
CA ASP A 171 -4.11 -1.21 0.44
C ASP A 171 -4.62 -2.48 -0.29
N ARG A 172 -5.15 -2.30 -1.50
CA ARG A 172 -5.57 -3.45 -2.31
C ARG A 172 -4.40 -4.33 -2.71
N LEU A 173 -3.19 -3.80 -2.72
CA LEU A 173 -1.98 -4.61 -2.86
C LEU A 173 -1.78 -5.51 -1.63
N GLY A 174 -2.01 -5.02 -0.41
CA GLY A 174 -2.04 -5.84 0.80
C GLY A 174 -3.11 -6.92 0.72
N VAL A 175 -4.33 -6.58 0.28
CA VAL A 175 -5.42 -7.56 0.09
C VAL A 175 -4.99 -8.65 -0.89
N PHE A 176 -4.42 -8.28 -2.03
CA PHE A 176 -3.88 -9.24 -2.99
C PHE A 176 -2.83 -10.16 -2.33
N ILE A 177 -1.87 -9.59 -1.61
CA ILE A 177 -0.79 -10.32 -0.93
C ILE A 177 -1.34 -11.35 0.07
N ILE A 178 -2.28 -10.97 0.92
CA ILE A 178 -2.80 -11.88 1.96
C ILE A 178 -3.61 -13.04 1.36
N MET A 179 -4.36 -12.79 0.28
CA MET A 179 -5.14 -13.84 -0.40
C MET A 179 -4.24 -14.81 -1.16
N GLU A 180 -3.17 -14.30 -1.77
CA GLU A 180 -2.14 -15.10 -2.41
C GLU A 180 -1.30 -15.89 -1.38
N ALA A 181 -1.04 -15.32 -0.20
CA ALA A 181 -0.42 -16.02 0.92
C ALA A 181 -1.31 -17.13 1.47
N PHE A 182 -2.64 -16.91 1.56
CA PHE A 182 -3.62 -17.92 1.96
C PHE A 182 -3.52 -19.17 1.08
N LYS A 183 -3.56 -18.99 -0.25
CA LYS A 183 -3.48 -20.11 -1.21
C LYS A 183 -2.19 -20.90 -1.05
N ARG A 184 -1.06 -20.21 -0.86
CA ARG A 184 0.26 -20.84 -0.63
C ARG A 184 0.32 -21.57 0.71
N ALA A 185 -0.23 -21.00 1.78
CA ALA A 185 -0.32 -21.64 3.08
C ALA A 185 -1.16 -22.91 3.04
N LYS A 186 -2.31 -22.89 2.33
CA LYS A 186 -3.14 -24.08 2.11
C LYS A 186 -2.37 -25.15 1.34
N ALA A 187 -1.72 -24.79 0.23
CA ALA A 187 -0.92 -25.71 -0.57
C ALA A 187 0.26 -26.32 0.21
N ALA A 188 0.86 -25.56 1.13
CA ALA A 188 1.90 -26.03 2.04
C ALA A 188 1.38 -26.91 3.19
N GLY A 189 0.07 -27.11 3.30
CA GLY A 189 -0.54 -27.97 4.32
C GLY A 189 -0.61 -27.35 5.72
N ALA A 190 -0.75 -26.02 5.81
CA ALA A 190 -0.88 -25.30 7.07
C ALA A 190 -1.96 -25.93 7.98
N LYS A 191 -1.66 -26.02 9.29
CA LYS A 191 -2.51 -26.68 10.29
C LYS A 191 -3.22 -25.71 11.24
N ASN A 192 -2.71 -24.49 11.36
CA ASN A 192 -3.36 -23.44 12.14
C ASN A 192 -4.59 -22.93 11.39
N GLY A 193 -5.52 -22.36 12.14
CA GLY A 193 -6.67 -21.63 11.60
C GLY A 193 -6.18 -20.33 11.01
N LEU A 194 -6.34 -20.14 9.70
CA LEU A 194 -5.92 -18.92 9.01
C LEU A 194 -7.16 -18.12 8.59
N TYR A 195 -7.21 -16.87 9.01
CA TYR A 195 -8.29 -15.94 8.71
C TYR A 195 -7.69 -14.77 7.95
N CYS A 196 -7.75 -14.81 6.62
CA CYS A 196 -7.27 -13.72 5.77
C CYS A 196 -8.43 -12.76 5.47
N VAL A 197 -8.27 -11.50 5.84
CA VAL A 197 -9.38 -10.53 5.86
C VAL A 197 -9.06 -9.29 5.06
N ALA A 198 -9.95 -8.99 4.12
CA ALA A 198 -10.02 -7.70 3.44
C ALA A 198 -10.99 -6.80 4.21
N THR A 199 -10.45 -5.84 4.97
CA THR A 199 -11.24 -5.03 5.92
C THR A 199 -11.78 -3.75 5.33
N ALA A 200 -12.87 -3.26 5.90
CA ALA A 200 -13.51 -1.99 5.58
C ALA A 200 -13.11 -0.86 6.55
N GLY A 201 -13.02 0.34 6.00
CA GLY A 201 -13.04 1.59 6.75
C GLY A 201 -11.76 1.91 7.51
N GLU A 202 -10.61 1.35 7.13
CA GLU A 202 -9.31 1.66 7.74
C GLU A 202 -9.04 3.16 7.65
N GLU A 203 -9.21 3.72 6.46
CA GLU A 203 -8.88 5.10 6.08
C GLU A 203 -9.69 6.16 6.82
N THR A 204 -10.67 5.74 7.62
CA THR A 204 -11.61 6.62 8.32
C THR A 204 -11.78 6.28 9.79
N THR A 205 -12.03 5.01 10.11
CA THR A 205 -12.48 4.60 11.46
C THR A 205 -11.75 3.39 12.02
N LYS A 206 -11.14 2.56 11.15
CA LYS A 206 -10.50 1.27 11.49
C LYS A 206 -11.48 0.26 12.12
N ASN A 207 -12.78 0.47 11.90
CA ASN A 207 -13.82 -0.36 12.50
C ASN A 207 -13.82 -1.80 11.97
N GLY A 208 -13.57 -2.03 10.67
CA GLY A 208 -13.56 -3.38 10.11
C GLY A 208 -12.54 -4.30 10.80
N ALA A 209 -11.31 -3.79 10.99
CA ALA A 209 -10.28 -4.50 11.76
C ALA A 209 -10.72 -4.80 13.21
N TYR A 210 -11.39 -3.85 13.87
CA TYR A 210 -11.91 -4.04 15.24
C TYR A 210 -12.99 -5.13 15.31
N PHE A 211 -13.99 -5.09 14.43
CA PHE A 211 -15.07 -6.08 14.41
C PHE A 211 -14.54 -7.48 14.03
N THR A 212 -13.65 -7.53 13.04
CA THR A 212 -12.98 -8.76 12.62
C THR A 212 -12.20 -9.38 13.78
N ALA A 213 -11.38 -8.60 14.50
CA ALA A 213 -10.62 -9.10 15.65
C ALA A 213 -11.56 -9.61 16.77
N GLY A 214 -12.67 -8.91 17.04
CA GLY A 214 -13.68 -9.33 18.01
C GLY A 214 -14.40 -10.65 17.63
N ARG A 215 -14.62 -10.89 16.33
CA ARG A 215 -15.19 -12.13 15.79
C ARG A 215 -14.20 -13.28 15.86
N VAL A 216 -12.99 -13.10 15.33
CA VAL A 216 -12.00 -14.17 15.15
C VAL A 216 -11.36 -14.57 16.47
N LYS A 217 -11.08 -13.58 17.35
CA LYS A 217 -10.33 -13.74 18.60
C LYS A 217 -8.97 -14.45 18.36
N PRO A 218 -8.06 -13.82 17.59
CA PRO A 218 -6.82 -14.48 17.16
C PRO A 218 -5.79 -14.62 18.30
N ASP A 219 -4.95 -15.66 18.21
CA ASP A 219 -3.73 -15.79 19.03
C ASP A 219 -2.58 -14.92 18.47
N LEU A 220 -2.61 -14.66 17.17
CA LEU A 220 -1.63 -13.85 16.44
C LEU A 220 -2.33 -13.05 15.34
N ALA A 221 -2.00 -11.76 15.23
CA ALA A 221 -2.42 -10.92 14.13
C ALA A 221 -1.21 -10.45 13.30
N ILE A 222 -1.33 -10.57 11.98
CA ILE A 222 -0.38 -10.02 11.01
C ILE A 222 -1.16 -8.97 10.21
N VAL A 223 -0.70 -7.73 10.25
CA VAL A 223 -1.28 -6.63 9.49
C VAL A 223 -0.36 -6.36 8.31
N VAL A 224 -0.89 -6.43 7.11
CA VAL A 224 -0.23 -6.03 5.87
C VAL A 224 -0.84 -4.70 5.47
N ASP A 225 0.04 -3.75 5.16
CA ASP A 225 -0.28 -2.39 4.76
C ASP A 225 0.90 -1.86 3.93
N VAL A 226 0.71 -0.74 3.24
CA VAL A 226 1.77 -0.05 2.52
C VAL A 226 2.57 0.86 3.45
N THR A 227 3.72 1.32 2.97
CA THR A 227 4.49 2.34 3.66
C THR A 227 5.25 3.20 2.64
N TYR A 228 5.73 4.36 3.10
CA TYR A 228 6.48 5.25 2.24
C TYR A 228 7.87 4.69 1.95
N CYS A 229 8.23 4.67 0.66
CA CYS A 229 9.63 4.50 0.27
C CYS A 229 10.43 5.78 0.59
N THR A 230 11.75 5.67 0.63
CA THR A 230 12.65 6.82 0.92
C THR A 230 13.61 7.11 -0.24
N ASP A 231 13.34 6.55 -1.42
CA ASP A 231 14.14 6.67 -2.66
C ASP A 231 13.49 7.55 -3.75
N TYR A 232 12.58 8.45 -3.37
CA TYR A 232 11.95 9.39 -4.28
C TYR A 232 12.11 10.85 -3.79
N PRO A 233 12.11 11.84 -4.70
CA PRO A 233 12.34 13.24 -4.32
C PRO A 233 11.13 13.84 -3.59
N PHE A 234 11.38 14.82 -2.71
CA PHE A 234 10.37 15.64 -2.03
C PHE A 234 9.35 14.89 -1.15
N GLY A 235 9.71 13.69 -0.67
CA GLY A 235 8.91 12.91 0.28
C GLY A 235 9.67 12.50 1.53
N TYR A 236 9.31 11.33 2.08
CA TYR A 236 9.97 10.76 3.26
C TYR A 236 11.47 10.54 3.00
N THR A 237 12.28 10.94 3.95
CA THR A 237 13.72 10.67 3.96
C THR A 237 14.03 9.46 4.82
N GLU A 238 15.26 8.94 4.72
CA GLU A 238 15.71 7.87 5.63
C GLU A 238 15.65 8.25 7.10
N LYS A 239 15.68 9.55 7.43
CA LYS A 239 15.53 10.02 8.81
C LYS A 239 14.10 9.87 9.33
N ASP A 240 13.12 9.91 8.43
CA ASP A 240 11.70 9.88 8.77
C ASP A 240 11.21 8.43 8.92
N ALA A 241 11.66 7.51 8.07
CA ALA A 241 11.14 6.15 8.00
C ALA A 241 12.20 5.04 7.80
N GLY A 242 13.49 5.35 7.86
CA GLY A 242 14.57 4.41 7.56
C GLY A 242 14.77 4.17 6.05
N ALA A 243 15.68 3.23 5.71
CA ALA A 243 15.98 2.91 4.32
C ALA A 243 14.94 1.94 3.75
N VAL A 244 13.90 2.49 3.11
CA VAL A 244 12.86 1.74 2.40
C VAL A 244 13.01 2.02 0.92
N ARG A 245 13.18 0.96 0.11
CA ARG A 245 13.52 1.05 -1.31
C ARG A 245 12.62 0.16 -2.15
N LEU A 246 12.15 0.67 -3.28
CA LEU A 246 11.37 -0.15 -4.21
C LEU A 246 12.23 -1.31 -4.75
N GLY A 247 11.75 -2.53 -4.55
CA GLY A 247 12.42 -3.75 -4.99
C GLY A 247 13.44 -4.33 -4.01
N ALA A 248 13.59 -3.75 -2.82
CA ALA A 248 14.47 -4.30 -1.76
C ALA A 248 13.77 -5.34 -0.85
N GLY A 249 12.54 -5.72 -1.16
CA GLY A 249 11.75 -6.67 -0.36
C GLY A 249 10.69 -5.99 0.51
N PRO A 250 9.95 -6.78 1.32
CA PRO A 250 8.94 -6.26 2.23
C PRO A 250 9.57 -5.51 3.42
N VAL A 251 8.77 -4.67 4.09
CA VAL A 251 9.20 -3.91 5.27
C VAL A 251 8.58 -4.52 6.52
N LEU A 252 9.39 -4.72 7.56
CA LEU A 252 8.91 -5.07 8.89
C LEU A 252 8.76 -3.81 9.74
N CYS A 253 7.55 -3.57 10.25
CA CYS A 253 7.26 -2.41 11.09
C CYS A 253 7.88 -2.57 12.48
N HIS A 254 8.70 -1.60 12.89
CA HIS A 254 9.19 -1.48 14.26
C HIS A 254 8.34 -0.44 15.02
N SER A 255 7.39 -0.93 15.80
CA SER A 255 6.43 -0.10 16.54
C SER A 255 6.13 -0.73 17.90
N PRO A 256 5.74 0.05 18.94
CA PRO A 256 5.37 -0.51 20.26
C PRO A 256 4.27 -1.58 20.23
N ILE A 257 3.46 -1.63 19.16
CA ILE A 257 2.42 -2.65 18.99
C ILE A 257 2.94 -3.96 18.39
N VAL A 258 4.18 -3.98 17.89
CA VAL A 258 4.80 -5.13 17.23
C VAL A 258 5.90 -5.71 18.13
N PRO A 259 5.73 -6.94 18.66
CA PRO A 259 6.77 -7.59 19.44
C PRO A 259 8.05 -7.80 18.62
N GLU A 260 9.19 -7.30 19.12
CA GLU A 260 10.49 -7.45 18.45
C GLU A 260 10.85 -8.93 18.17
N SER A 261 10.45 -9.83 19.08
CA SER A 261 10.67 -11.27 18.92
C SER A 261 9.95 -11.86 17.70
N LEU A 262 8.81 -11.31 17.28
CA LEU A 262 8.11 -11.74 16.08
C LEU A 262 8.81 -11.23 14.82
N ASN A 263 9.24 -9.96 14.80
CA ASN A 263 10.03 -9.44 13.68
C ASN A 263 11.34 -10.24 13.49
N ARG A 264 12.02 -10.59 14.58
CA ARG A 264 13.25 -11.39 14.52
C ARG A 264 12.99 -12.77 13.91
N ARG A 265 11.90 -13.45 14.31
CA ARG A 265 11.52 -14.74 13.73
C ARG A 265 11.21 -14.64 12.24
N ALA A 266 10.49 -13.59 11.83
CA ALA A 266 10.19 -13.35 10.41
C ALA A 266 11.47 -13.17 9.58
N GLN A 267 12.45 -12.43 10.10
CA GLN A 267 13.76 -12.27 9.46
C GLN A 267 14.53 -13.59 9.39
N GLU A 268 14.59 -14.34 10.51
CA GLU A 268 15.30 -15.62 10.57
C GLU A 268 14.75 -16.66 9.57
N ASP A 269 13.43 -16.69 9.36
CA ASP A 269 12.81 -17.59 8.37
C ASP A 269 13.13 -17.18 6.92
N GLU A 270 13.25 -15.88 6.64
CA GLU A 270 13.69 -15.35 5.34
C GLU A 270 15.13 -15.78 5.01
N TYR A 271 16.03 -15.78 6.01
CA TYR A 271 17.41 -16.25 5.86
C TYR A 271 17.59 -17.78 6.03
N GLY A 272 16.69 -18.44 6.77
CA GLY A 272 16.74 -19.86 7.12
C GLY A 272 16.34 -20.82 5.98
N GLY A 273 15.63 -20.31 4.97
CA GLY A 273 15.45 -20.98 3.69
C GLY A 273 16.76 -21.14 2.90
N CYS A 274 17.77 -20.31 3.19
CA CYS A 274 19.10 -20.38 2.61
C CYS A 274 20.05 -21.17 3.52
N ARG A 275 19.83 -22.48 3.69
CA ARG A 275 20.87 -23.38 4.21
C ARG A 275 21.94 -23.58 3.15
N CYS A 276 22.80 -22.58 2.97
CA CYS A 276 24.10 -22.78 2.32
C CYS A 276 24.90 -23.77 3.15
N LYS A 277 24.81 -25.06 2.79
CA LYS A 277 25.79 -26.06 3.21
C LYS A 277 27.15 -25.64 2.64
N GLY A 278 28.00 -25.09 3.50
CA GLY A 278 29.46 -25.23 3.35
C GLY A 278 30.22 -24.29 2.41
N GLU A 279 29.59 -23.44 1.59
CA GLU A 279 30.35 -22.48 0.76
C GLU A 279 29.71 -21.09 0.79
N ARG A 280 30.49 -20.10 1.23
CA ARG A 280 30.15 -18.68 1.23
C ARG A 280 29.96 -18.21 -0.21
N ARG A 281 28.74 -18.29 -0.74
CA ARG A 281 28.32 -17.50 -1.90
C ARG A 281 27.47 -16.33 -1.41
N GLN A 282 27.89 -15.13 -1.81
CA GLN A 282 27.14 -13.88 -1.63
C GLN A 282 25.70 -14.08 -2.11
N CYS A 283 24.75 -14.11 -1.19
CA CYS A 283 23.35 -13.93 -1.51
C CYS A 283 23.09 -12.42 -1.52
N SER A 284 22.85 -11.89 -2.72
CA SER A 284 22.39 -10.53 -2.94
C SER A 284 20.91 -10.43 -2.55
N ALA A 285 20.65 -10.34 -1.25
CA ALA A 285 19.39 -9.86 -0.69
C ALA A 285 19.77 -8.72 0.26
N GLY A 286 19.60 -7.49 -0.22
CA GLY A 286 19.88 -6.30 0.55
C GLY A 286 18.75 -6.02 1.52
N VAL A 287 18.82 -6.60 2.72
CA VAL A 287 18.08 -6.11 3.89
C VAL A 287 19.11 -5.56 4.88
N LEU A 288 18.80 -4.38 5.41
CA LEU A 288 19.56 -3.60 6.38
C LEU A 288 20.37 -4.47 7.36
N ARG A 289 21.70 -4.48 7.18
CA ARG A 289 22.60 -4.77 8.30
C ARG A 289 22.49 -3.61 9.28
N THR A 290 21.94 -3.85 10.46
CA THR A 290 22.26 -3.02 11.61
C THR A 290 23.76 -3.18 11.87
N GLU A 291 24.54 -2.14 11.57
CA GLU A 291 25.97 -2.16 11.88
C GLU A 291 26.15 -2.33 13.39
N HIS A 292 26.74 -3.45 13.76
CA HIS A 292 27.19 -3.73 15.11
C HIS A 292 28.29 -2.71 15.46
N TYR A 293 28.05 -1.84 16.43
CA TYR A 293 29.06 -0.96 17.02
C TYR A 293 30.28 -1.80 17.48
N PRO A 294 31.51 -1.58 16.97
CA PRO A 294 32.67 -2.35 17.40
C PRO A 294 33.18 -1.79 18.72
N GLY A 295 32.71 -2.39 19.82
CA GLY A 295 33.01 -1.95 21.17
C GLY A 295 33.26 -3.07 22.17
N ARG A 296 33.77 -4.24 21.76
CA ARG A 296 34.42 -5.20 22.68
C ARG A 296 35.59 -5.89 22.00
N LYS A 297 36.78 -5.67 22.55
CA LYS A 297 37.98 -6.44 22.26
C LYS A 297 37.78 -7.83 22.86
N GLU A 298 37.68 -8.86 22.02
CA GLU A 298 38.09 -10.20 22.41
C GLU A 298 39.39 -10.54 21.70
N SER A 299 40.32 -11.02 22.51
CA SER A 299 41.72 -11.25 22.25
C SER A 299 41.98 -12.53 21.47
N GLY A 300 42.83 -12.43 20.44
CA GLY A 300 43.74 -13.50 20.03
C GLY A 300 43.28 -14.39 18.86
N CYS A 301 43.93 -14.25 17.70
CA CYS A 301 45.04 -15.13 17.31
C CYS A 301 45.63 -14.63 15.98
N LEU A 302 46.92 -14.30 15.97
CA LEU A 302 47.70 -14.00 14.78
C LEU A 302 48.19 -15.31 14.12
N LYS A 303 48.15 -15.36 12.79
CA LYS A 303 48.99 -16.10 11.82
C LYS A 303 48.22 -16.13 10.49
N GLY A 304 48.73 -15.82 9.31
CA GLY A 304 50.05 -15.40 8.83
C GLY A 304 49.96 -15.30 7.30
N GLU A 305 50.69 -14.34 6.74
CA GLU A 305 51.38 -14.32 5.43
C GLU A 305 50.60 -14.50 4.10
N GLY A 306 50.85 -13.58 3.17
CA GLY A 306 50.65 -13.80 1.74
C GLY A 306 50.46 -12.53 0.91
N LEU A 307 51.57 -11.93 0.48
CA LEU A 307 51.68 -10.76 -0.41
C LEU A 307 50.83 -10.85 -1.68
N HIS A 308 50.29 -9.71 -2.16
CA HIS A 308 50.68 -9.15 -3.47
C HIS A 308 50.19 -7.70 -3.68
N ARG A 309 51.19 -6.81 -3.83
CA ARG A 309 51.31 -5.53 -4.55
C ARG A 309 50.08 -4.65 -4.82
N GLN A 310 50.13 -3.46 -4.22
CA GLN A 310 49.79 -2.19 -4.84
C GLN A 310 50.58 -1.97 -6.13
N GLU A 311 49.93 -1.45 -7.17
CA GLU A 311 50.58 -0.57 -8.13
C GLU A 311 50.03 0.84 -7.92
N ASP A 312 50.96 1.71 -7.54
CA ASP A 312 50.83 3.16 -7.53
C ASP A 312 50.70 3.68 -8.96
N TYR A 313 49.78 4.63 -9.18
CA TYR A 313 50.01 5.67 -10.17
C TYR A 313 49.93 7.02 -9.46
N SER A 314 51.11 7.63 -9.34
CA SER A 314 51.37 8.97 -8.83
C SER A 314 51.47 9.97 -9.99
N GLY A 315 51.17 11.25 -9.73
CA GLY A 315 51.46 12.37 -10.64
C GLY A 315 50.24 13.26 -10.96
N ASN A 316 49.65 14.05 -10.04
CA ASN A 316 50.11 15.34 -9.45
C ASN A 316 49.79 16.59 -10.37
N PRO A 317 49.88 17.85 -9.91
CA PRO A 317 48.69 18.69 -9.65
C PRO A 317 48.77 20.13 -10.23
N SER A 318 47.65 20.84 -10.27
CA SER A 318 47.57 22.32 -10.29
C SER A 318 46.10 22.70 -10.09
N GLY A 319 45.64 23.44 -9.09
CA GLY A 319 46.23 24.57 -8.39
C GLY A 319 45.36 25.80 -8.68
N GLY A 320 44.76 26.43 -7.66
CA GLY A 320 44.32 27.83 -7.75
C GLY A 320 42.85 28.14 -7.47
N SER A 321 42.63 28.73 -6.29
CA SER A 321 41.51 29.55 -5.81
C SER A 321 40.73 30.41 -6.84
N ALA A 322 39.44 30.65 -6.59
CA ALA A 322 38.92 31.90 -6.01
C ALA A 322 37.44 32.20 -6.36
N ARG A 323 36.72 32.67 -5.33
CA ARG A 323 35.47 33.47 -5.28
C ARG A 323 35.08 34.25 -6.57
N ARG A 324 33.77 34.32 -6.86
CA ARG A 324 32.89 35.53 -6.71
C ARG A 324 31.53 35.36 -7.44
N ASP A 325 30.48 35.73 -6.71
CA ASP A 325 29.29 36.54 -7.06
C ASP A 325 28.86 36.76 -8.52
N ARG A 326 27.52 36.64 -8.67
CA ARG A 326 26.57 37.46 -9.45
C ARG A 326 26.58 37.36 -10.99
N HIS A 327 25.47 36.84 -11.54
CA HIS A 327 24.39 37.67 -12.09
C HIS A 327 23.06 36.93 -12.06
#